data_AF-A0A2V6IQI4-F1
#
_entry.id   AF-A0A2V6IQI4-F1
#
_cell.length_a   1.000
_cell.length_b   1.000
_cell.length_c   1.000
_cell.angle_alpha   90.00
_cell.angle_beta   90.00
_cell.angle_gamma   90.00
#
_symmetry.space_group_name_H-M   'P 1'
#
loop_
_entity.id
_entity.type
_entity.pdbx_description
1 polymer ?
#
loop_
_entity_poly.entity_id
_entity_poly.type
_entity_poly.pdbx_seq_one_letter_code
_entity_poly.pdbx_strand_id
1 'polypeptide(L)'
;MLEKFGLTNQANVTITADPGPRTGDAKIKQFAGLPLSWIPATLIYKGGDLRYALNYGEIRFPVLQQFLADSESEWSHKGEAKLEE
;
A
#
# COMPACT_ATOMS: atom_id res chain seq x y z
N MET A 1 -1.12 -3.47 -21.79
CA MET A 1 -0.77 -2.08 -21.41
C MET A 1 0.35 -2.01 -20.38
N LEU A 2 0.35 -2.82 -19.32
CA LEU A 2 1.38 -2.79 -18.25
C LEU A 2 2.71 -3.43 -18.66
N GLU A 3 2.69 -4.37 -19.60
CA GLU A 3 3.88 -5.05 -20.13
C GLU A 3 4.89 -4.07 -20.75
N LYS A 4 4.42 -3.03 -21.45
CA LYS A 4 5.30 -1.99 -22.03
C LYS A 4 6.11 -1.21 -20.99
N PHE A 5 5.72 -1.30 -19.72
CA PHE A 5 6.42 -0.70 -18.59
C PHE A 5 7.23 -1.73 -17.78
N GLY A 6 7.32 -2.97 -18.26
CA GLY A 6 8.09 -4.05 -17.60
C GLY A 6 7.45 -4.61 -16.32
N LEU A 7 6.15 -4.35 -16.10
CA LEU A 7 5.48 -4.67 -14.82
C LEU A 7 4.85 -6.07 -14.77
N THR A 8 4.58 -6.73 -15.90
CA THR A 8 3.73 -7.94 -15.94
C THR A 8 4.45 -9.27 -15.72
N ASN A 9 5.78 -9.29 -15.57
CA ASN A 9 6.60 -10.51 -15.51
C ASN A 9 7.58 -10.53 -14.31
N GLN A 10 7.26 -9.82 -13.23
CA GLN A 10 8.11 -9.82 -12.03
C GLN A 10 7.66 -10.95 -11.10
N ALA A 11 8.59 -11.78 -10.63
CA ALA A 11 8.28 -12.96 -9.79
C ALA A 11 7.57 -12.60 -8.46
N ASN A 12 7.76 -11.38 -7.98
CA ASN A 12 7.19 -10.85 -6.73
C ASN A 12 6.02 -9.89 -6.95
N VAL A 13 5.46 -9.80 -8.17
CA VAL A 13 4.33 -8.92 -8.47
C VAL A 13 3.17 -9.74 -8.99
N THR A 14 2.02 -9.62 -8.32
CA THR A 14 0.74 -10.12 -8.85
C THR A 14 -0.14 -8.93 -9.17
N ILE A 15 -0.58 -8.84 -10.43
CA ILE A 15 -1.45 -7.76 -10.90
C ILE A 15 -2.85 -8.32 -11.05
N THR A 16 -3.80 -7.74 -10.33
CA THR A 16 -5.22 -8.03 -10.48
C THR A 16 -5.93 -6.80 -11.01
N ALA A 17 -6.93 -7.02 -11.86
CA ALA A 17 -7.75 -5.96 -12.43
C ALA A 17 -9.20 -6.14 -11.95
N ASP A 18 -9.81 -5.06 -11.50
CA ASP A 18 -11.25 -5.03 -11.29
C ASP A 18 -11.97 -5.13 -12.66
N PRO A 19 -13.04 -5.92 -12.81
CA PRO A 19 -13.72 -6.09 -14.10
C PRO A 19 -14.35 -4.79 -14.64
N GLY A 20 -14.64 -3.80 -13.79
CA GLY A 20 -15.08 -2.46 -14.17
C GLY A 20 -16.36 -2.38 -15.04
N PRO A 21 -16.70 -1.15 -15.49
CA PRO A 21 -16.92 -0.02 -14.61
C PRO A 21 -18.22 -0.21 -13.81
N ARG A 22 -18.24 0.27 -12.57
CA ARG A 22 -19.43 0.25 -11.73
C ARG A 22 -19.99 1.67 -11.61
N THR A 23 -21.28 1.84 -11.88
CA THR A 23 -21.98 3.14 -11.85
C THR A 23 -23.05 3.19 -10.76
N GLY A 24 -23.47 4.40 -10.36
CA GLY A 24 -24.48 4.59 -9.32
C GLY A 24 -24.14 3.85 -8.02
N ASP A 25 -25.09 3.06 -7.53
CA ASP A 25 -24.95 2.27 -6.30
C ASP A 25 -23.96 1.11 -6.39
N ALA A 26 -23.61 0.67 -7.61
CA ALA A 26 -22.65 -0.40 -7.82
C ALA A 26 -21.20 0.03 -7.58
N LYS A 27 -20.93 1.35 -7.47
CA LYS A 27 -19.59 1.88 -7.21
C LYS A 27 -18.93 1.16 -6.04
N ILE A 28 -17.63 0.87 -6.17
CA ILE A 28 -16.84 0.32 -5.07
C ILE A 28 -16.84 1.33 -3.91
N LYS A 29 -17.24 0.89 -2.73
CA LYS A 29 -17.24 1.70 -1.49
C LYS A 29 -16.20 1.22 -0.48
N GLN A 30 -15.65 0.02 -0.68
CA GLN A 30 -14.65 -0.59 0.19
C GLN A 30 -13.70 -1.50 -0.59
N PHE A 31 -12.48 -1.64 -0.10
CA PHE A 31 -11.49 -2.59 -0.60
C PHE A 31 -10.69 -3.16 0.57
N ALA A 32 -10.53 -4.49 0.60
CA ALA A 32 -9.93 -5.22 1.71
C ALA A 32 -10.54 -4.85 3.10
N GLY A 33 -11.85 -4.60 3.14
CA GLY A 33 -12.56 -4.21 4.37
C GLY A 33 -12.40 -2.75 4.79
N LEU A 34 -11.61 -1.95 4.06
CA LEU A 34 -11.44 -0.52 4.33
C LEU A 34 -12.32 0.33 3.42
N PRO A 35 -12.95 1.40 3.95
CA PRO A 35 -13.67 2.37 3.13
C PRO A 35 -12.76 2.98 2.06
N LEU A 36 -13.21 2.95 0.81
CA LEU A 36 -12.57 3.67 -0.29
C LEU A 36 -13.30 4.99 -0.51
N SER A 37 -12.76 6.06 0.08
CA SER A 37 -13.29 7.42 -0.10
C SER A 37 -12.70 8.13 -1.31
N TRP A 38 -11.51 7.72 -1.78
CA TRP A 38 -10.79 8.36 -2.88
C TRP A 38 -9.98 7.35 -3.71
N ILE A 39 -9.88 7.57 -5.02
CA ILE A 39 -9.04 6.81 -5.96
C ILE A 39 -8.22 7.83 -6.78
N PRO A 40 -6.91 7.61 -7.00
CA PRO A 40 -6.13 6.44 -6.59
C PRO A 40 -5.83 6.42 -5.09
N ALA A 41 -5.80 5.20 -4.52
CA ALA A 41 -5.38 4.93 -3.16
C ALA A 41 -4.30 3.85 -3.16
N THR A 42 -3.33 3.98 -2.24
CA THR A 42 -2.30 2.95 -2.03
C THR A 42 -2.39 2.46 -0.60
N LEU A 43 -2.50 1.13 -0.44
CA LEU A 43 -2.58 0.45 0.85
C LEU A 43 -1.43 -0.56 0.92
N ILE A 44 -0.67 -0.55 2.01
CA ILE A 44 0.48 -1.43 2.22
C ILE A 44 0.20 -2.32 3.42
N TYR A 45 0.26 -3.63 3.21
CA TYR A 45 0.00 -4.64 4.23
C TYR A 45 1.24 -5.50 4.50
N LYS A 46 1.41 -5.94 5.75
CA LYS A 46 2.41 -6.94 6.16
C LYS A 46 1.77 -7.94 7.11
N GLY A 47 1.86 -9.23 6.80
CA GLY A 47 1.29 -10.29 7.67
C GLY A 47 -0.23 -10.21 7.85
N GLY A 48 -0.95 -9.52 6.97
CA GLY A 48 -2.39 -9.24 7.10
C GLY A 48 -2.70 -7.89 7.76
N ASP A 49 -1.73 -7.26 8.41
CA ASP A 49 -1.92 -5.97 9.08
C ASP A 49 -1.66 -4.80 8.12
N LEU A 50 -2.55 -3.81 8.14
CA LEU A 50 -2.37 -2.56 7.41
C LEU A 50 -1.27 -1.72 8.07
N ARG A 51 -0.24 -1.37 7.31
CA ARG A 51 0.87 -0.53 7.77
C ARG A 51 0.77 0.91 7.30
N TYR A 52 0.32 1.12 6.06
CA TYR A 52 0.13 2.44 5.49
C TYR A 52 -1.16 2.49 4.66
N ALA A 53 -1.92 3.57 4.80
CA ALA A 53 -3.07 3.89 3.96
C ALA A 53 -2.96 5.32 3.44
N LEU A 54 -2.86 5.45 2.11
CA LEU A 54 -2.66 6.73 1.45
C LEU A 54 -3.82 6.99 0.50
N ASN A 55 -4.64 7.97 0.87
CA ASN A 55 -5.84 8.38 0.12
C ASN A 55 -5.57 9.53 -0.87
N TYR A 56 -4.29 9.78 -1.21
CA TYR A 56 -3.90 10.83 -2.13
C TYR A 56 -2.78 10.36 -3.06
N GLY A 57 -3.18 9.95 -4.27
CA GLY A 57 -2.32 10.09 -5.44
C GLY A 57 -1.29 8.99 -5.63
N GLU A 58 -0.88 8.82 -6.88
CA GLU A 58 0.23 7.97 -7.29
C GLU A 58 1.47 8.19 -6.41
N ILE A 59 2.02 7.10 -5.88
CA ILE A 59 3.23 7.15 -5.07
C ILE A 59 4.44 7.04 -5.99
N ARG A 60 5.43 7.93 -5.79
CA ARG A 60 6.74 7.76 -6.42
C ARG A 60 7.42 6.52 -5.85
N PHE A 61 7.99 5.69 -6.72
CA PHE A 61 8.67 4.44 -6.32
C PHE A 61 9.60 4.56 -5.10
N PRO A 62 10.45 5.60 -4.97
CA PRO A 62 11.31 5.74 -3.78
C PRO A 62 10.55 5.84 -2.46
N VAL A 63 9.37 6.47 -2.47
CA VAL A 63 8.52 6.61 -1.28
C VAL A 63 7.88 5.26 -0.94
N LEU A 64 7.44 4.50 -1.95
CA LEU A 64 6.95 3.13 -1.75
C LEU A 64 8.04 2.23 -1.17
N GLN A 65 9.26 2.31 -1.68
CA GLN A 65 10.41 1.54 -1.15
C GLN A 65 10.66 1.86 0.33
N GLN A 66 10.60 3.14 0.71
CA GLN A 66 10.75 3.55 2.11
C GLN A 66 9.66 2.93 3.00
N PHE A 67 8.39 2.98 2.58
CA PHE A 67 7.31 2.35 3.36
C PHE A 67 7.47 0.85 3.51
N LEU A 68 7.95 0.15 2.48
CA LEU A 68 8.24 -1.27 2.58
C LEU A 68 9.35 -1.53 3.60
N ALA A 69 10.44 -0.76 3.54
CA ALA A 69 11.53 -0.87 4.52
C ALA A 69 11.04 -0.58 5.95
N ASP A 70 10.29 0.50 6.16
CA ASP A 70 9.76 0.89 7.46
C ASP A 70 8.72 -0.11 7.99
N SER A 71 8.00 -0.81 7.12
CA SER A 71 7.09 -1.89 7.53
C SER A 71 7.83 -3.13 8.08
N GLU A 72 9.10 -3.29 7.71
CA GLU A 72 9.98 -4.33 8.26
C GLU A 72 10.63 -3.94 9.58
N SER A 73 10.73 -2.64 9.87
CA SER A 73 11.33 -2.13 11.10
C SER A 73 10.53 -2.56 12.33
N GLU A 74 11.24 -3.14 13.29
CA GLU A 74 10.74 -3.32 14.65
C GLU A 74 11.00 -2.05 15.46
N TRP A 75 10.00 -1.60 16.20
CA TRP A 75 10.21 -0.57 17.20
C TRP A 75 11.12 -1.13 18.30
N SER A 76 12.37 -0.66 18.35
CA SER A 76 13.40 -1.18 19.24
C SER A 76 14.07 -0.04 19.99
N HIS A 77 13.95 -0.08 21.32
CA HIS A 77 14.68 0.82 22.23
C HIS A 77 16.13 0.37 22.48
N LYS A 78 16.65 -0.63 21.74
CA LYS A 78 18.04 -1.08 21.91
C LYS A 78 19.00 0.03 21.46
N GLY A 79 19.73 0.59 22.42
CA GLY A 79 20.72 1.64 22.18
C GLY A 79 20.22 3.07 22.39
N GLU A 80 18.94 3.25 22.75
CA GLU A 80 18.45 4.55 23.21
C GLU A 80 19.05 4.88 24.58
N ALA A 81 19.41 6.16 24.78
CA ALA A 81 19.87 6.63 26.07
C ALA A 81 18.73 6.49 27.09
N LYS A 82 19.02 5.90 28.26
CA LYS A 82 18.06 5.89 29.35
C LYS A 82 17.81 7.33 29.78
N LEU A 83 16.54 7.72 29.88
CA LEU A 83 16.15 8.97 30.50
C LEU A 83 16.60 8.95 31.97
N GLU A 84 17.25 10.02 32.42
CA GLU A 84 17.60 10.17 33.84
C GLU A 84 16.30 10.45 34.64
N GLU A 85 16.12 9.71 35.74
CA GLU A 85 14.99 9.84 36.69
C GLU A 85 15.09 11.11 37.54
#